data_AF-A0A3S1BTX1-F1
#
_entry.id   AF-A0A3S1BTX1-F1
#
_cell.length_a   1.000
_cell.length_b   1.000
_cell.length_c   1.000
_cell.angle_alpha   90.00
_cell.angle_beta   90.00
_cell.angle_gamma   90.00
#
_symmetry.space_group_name_H-M   'P 1'
#
loop_
_entity.id
_entity.type
_entity.pdbx_description
1 polymer ?
#
loop_
_entity_poly.entity_id
_entity_poly.type
_entity_poly.pdbx_seq_one_letter_code
_entity_poly.pdbx_strand_id
1 'polypeptide(L)'
;EHKLLQLSGMDRVRKTEYKLLQLSGIDRVRKTEYKLLQLSGIDRVRKTEYKLLQLSGIDRVRKTEYKLLQLSGIDRVRKTEYKLLQLSGIDRVRKTEYKLLQLSGIDRVRKTEYKLLQLSGIDRVRKTEYKLLQLTGIDRVRKTEYKLLQLSGIDRVRKTEYKLLQL
;
A
#
# COMPACT_ATOMS: atom_id res chain seq x y z
N GLU A 1 12.92 29.14 -5.20
CA GLU A 1 13.31 28.68 -3.85
C GLU A 1 12.93 27.22 -3.61
N HIS A 2 13.90 26.37 -3.31
CA HIS A 2 13.68 24.96 -2.98
C HIS A 2 13.58 24.83 -1.47
N LYS A 3 12.38 24.94 -0.91
CA LYS A 3 12.16 24.74 0.53
C LYS A 3 12.14 23.23 0.84
N LEU A 4 13.31 22.68 1.13
CA LEU A 4 13.47 21.41 1.84
C LEU A 4 13.33 21.69 3.34
N LEU A 5 12.55 20.86 4.04
CA LEU A 5 12.50 20.85 5.50
C LEU A 5 12.90 19.46 6.01
N GLN A 6 13.70 19.42 7.06
CA GLN A 6 14.09 18.20 7.77
C GLN A 6 13.70 18.36 9.24
N LEU A 7 12.99 17.39 9.81
CA LEU A 7 12.67 17.35 11.24
C LEU A 7 12.91 15.95 11.81
N SER A 8 13.30 15.90 13.07
CA SER A 8 13.55 14.65 13.78
C SER A 8 13.16 14.74 15.25
N GLY A 9 12.68 13.63 15.84
CA GLY A 9 12.40 13.55 17.28
C GLY A 9 11.23 14.43 17.72
N MET A 10 10.20 14.54 16.90
CA MET A 10 9.03 15.38 17.19
C MET A 10 7.83 14.53 17.60
N ASP A 11 7.14 14.91 18.66
CA ASP A 11 5.85 14.28 18.99
C ASP A 11 4.82 14.45 17.86
N ARG A 12 4.78 15.64 17.25
CA ARG A 12 3.73 15.99 16.28
C ARG A 12 4.23 16.96 15.21
N VAL A 13 3.95 16.60 13.96
CA VAL A 13 4.03 17.52 12.81
C VAL A 13 2.63 17.76 12.26
N ARG A 14 2.25 19.03 12.15
CA ARG A 14 0.95 19.48 11.63
C ARG A 14 1.16 20.62 10.63
N LYS A 15 0.40 20.59 9.52
CA LYS A 15 0.26 21.70 8.57
C LYS A 15 1.58 22.34 8.16
N THR A 16 2.29 21.70 7.26
CA THR A 16 3.45 22.29 6.61
C THR A 16 3.25 22.17 5.11
N GLU A 17 3.60 23.24 4.38
CA GLU A 17 3.59 23.29 2.92
C GLU A 17 5.03 23.50 2.46
N TYR A 18 5.61 22.45 1.88
CA TYR A 18 6.99 22.42 1.41
C TYR A 18 7.06 21.70 0.06
N LYS A 19 8.10 21.96 -0.71
CA LYS A 19 8.30 21.19 -1.94
C LYS A 19 8.77 19.77 -1.60
N LEU A 20 9.69 19.68 -0.64
CA LEU A 20 10.35 18.47 -0.18
C LEU A 20 10.33 18.44 1.35
N LEU A 21 9.94 17.32 1.94
CA LEU A 21 9.97 17.13 3.39
C LEU A 21 10.56 15.76 3.74
N GLN A 22 11.45 15.74 4.73
CA GLN A 22 12.00 14.52 5.33
C GLN A 22 11.73 14.53 6.84
N LEU A 23 11.09 13.48 7.37
CA LEU A 23 10.87 13.34 8.80
C LEU A 23 11.38 11.99 9.33
N SER A 24 11.95 11.99 10.53
CA SER A 24 12.41 10.77 11.22
C SER A 24 12.00 10.77 12.70
N GLY A 25 11.52 9.64 13.23
CA GLY A 25 11.20 9.53 14.65
C GLY A 25 10.08 10.49 15.06
N ILE A 26 8.90 10.35 14.45
CA ILE A 26 7.75 11.22 14.70
C ILE A 26 6.54 10.39 15.12
N ASP A 27 5.92 10.69 16.26
CA ASP A 27 4.74 9.89 16.66
C ASP A 27 3.56 10.14 15.71
N ARG A 28 3.33 11.39 15.29
CA ARG A 28 2.12 11.77 14.52
C ARG A 28 2.36 12.82 13.46
N VAL A 29 2.10 12.43 12.21
CA VAL A 29 2.01 13.33 11.05
C VAL A 29 0.55 13.50 10.62
N ARG A 30 0.10 14.75 10.46
CA ARG A 30 -1.28 15.07 10.05
C ARG A 30 -1.38 16.25 9.07
N LYS A 31 -2.23 16.10 8.05
CA LYS A 31 -2.73 17.18 7.16
C LYS A 31 -1.59 17.95 6.50
N THR A 32 -1.06 17.36 5.45
CA THR A 32 0.20 17.80 4.88
C THR A 32 0.13 17.60 3.36
N GLU A 33 0.53 18.63 2.61
CA GLU A 33 0.52 18.70 1.14
C GLU A 33 1.94 19.01 0.66
N TYR A 34 2.51 18.13 -0.15
CA TYR A 34 3.89 18.24 -0.67
C TYR A 34 4.01 17.64 -2.08
N LYS A 35 5.11 17.95 -2.77
CA LYS A 35 5.47 17.23 -4.00
C LYS A 35 6.14 15.89 -3.66
N LEU A 36 7.18 15.91 -2.81
CA LEU A 36 7.90 14.72 -2.34
C LEU A 36 7.90 14.66 -0.81
N LEU A 37 7.62 13.50 -0.25
CA LEU A 37 7.73 13.24 1.18
C LEU A 37 8.43 11.91 1.46
N GLN A 38 9.40 11.95 2.37
CA GLN A 38 10.07 10.76 2.92
C GLN A 38 9.86 10.71 4.43
N LEU A 39 9.36 9.60 4.95
CA LEU A 39 9.19 9.39 6.38
C LEU A 39 9.83 8.06 6.85
N SER A 40 10.48 8.09 8.01
CA SER A 40 11.02 6.90 8.68
C SER A 40 10.69 6.90 10.16
N GLY A 41 10.33 5.73 10.72
CA GLY A 41 10.08 5.60 12.16
C GLY A 41 8.90 6.46 12.62
N ILE A 42 7.72 6.20 12.06
CA ILE A 42 6.53 7.02 12.34
C ILE A 42 5.42 6.15 12.92
N ASP A 43 4.88 6.44 14.09
CA ASP A 43 3.77 5.61 14.56
C ASP A 43 2.50 5.81 13.70
N ARG A 44 2.18 7.06 13.33
CA ARG A 44 0.90 7.39 12.70
C ARG A 44 0.96 8.49 11.64
N VAL A 45 0.60 8.13 10.41
CA VAL A 45 0.36 9.06 9.30
C VAL A 45 -1.14 9.13 8.99
N ARG A 46 -1.68 10.35 8.88
CA ARG A 46 -3.11 10.56 8.55
C ARG A 46 -3.35 11.73 7.59
N LYS A 47 -4.24 11.51 6.61
CA LYS A 47 -4.82 12.54 5.72
C LYS A 47 -3.77 13.34 4.99
N THR A 48 -3.27 12.79 3.90
CA THR A 48 -2.19 13.42 3.15
C THR A 48 -2.36 13.27 1.65
N GLU A 49 -2.06 14.33 0.92
CA GLU A 49 -2.13 14.41 -0.54
C GLU A 49 -0.76 14.73 -1.13
N TYR A 50 -0.22 13.84 -1.97
CA TYR A 50 1.14 13.99 -2.52
C TYR A 50 1.28 13.49 -3.95
N LYS A 51 2.34 13.92 -4.65
CA LYS A 51 2.74 13.26 -5.89
C LYS A 51 3.51 11.97 -5.62
N LEU A 52 4.49 12.03 -4.73
CA LEU A 52 5.43 10.95 -4.43
C LEU A 52 5.61 10.84 -2.92
N LEU A 53 5.46 9.63 -2.39
CA LEU A 53 5.60 9.35 -0.96
C LEU A 53 6.41 8.06 -0.75
N GLN A 54 7.39 8.11 0.15
CA GLN A 54 8.16 6.96 0.62
C GLN A 54 8.07 6.86 2.14
N LEU A 55 7.66 5.71 2.65
CA LEU A 55 7.55 5.47 4.08
C LEU A 55 8.27 4.17 4.47
N SER A 56 8.95 4.21 5.62
CA SER A 56 9.56 3.04 6.24
C SER A 56 9.30 3.00 7.74
N GLY A 57 9.03 1.81 8.29
CA GLY A 57 8.89 1.61 9.74
C GLY A 57 7.75 2.42 10.34
N ILE A 58 6.51 2.13 9.93
CA ILE A 58 5.33 2.88 10.39
C ILE A 58 4.24 1.95 10.89
N ASP A 59 3.71 2.16 12.10
CA ASP A 59 2.63 1.29 12.57
C ASP A 59 1.34 1.48 11.74
N ARG A 60 0.97 2.73 11.45
CA ARG A 60 -0.36 3.03 10.89
C ARG A 60 -0.37 4.17 9.85
N VAL A 61 -0.74 3.80 8.62
CA VAL A 61 -1.05 4.74 7.53
C VAL A 61 -2.56 4.74 7.25
N ARG A 62 -3.18 5.93 7.22
CA ARG A 62 -4.63 6.08 6.97
C ARG A 62 -4.96 7.23 6.03
N LYS A 63 -5.86 6.98 5.07
CA LYS A 63 -6.49 8.00 4.20
C LYS A 63 -5.45 8.83 3.47
N THR A 64 -4.89 8.28 2.41
CA THR A 64 -3.89 8.96 1.59
C THR A 64 -4.26 8.86 0.13
N GLU A 65 -4.11 9.97 -0.59
CA GLU A 65 -4.32 10.08 -2.03
C GLU A 65 -3.00 10.48 -2.67
N TYR A 66 -2.54 9.71 -3.66
CA TYR A 66 -1.22 9.92 -4.24
C TYR A 66 -1.08 9.35 -5.65
N LYS A 67 -0.10 9.84 -6.41
CA LYS A 67 0.24 9.24 -7.71
C LYS A 67 1.09 7.98 -7.56
N LEU A 68 2.17 8.06 -6.78
CA LEU A 68 3.10 6.96 -6.50
C LEU A 68 3.35 6.87 -4.99
N LEU A 69 3.33 5.65 -4.44
CA LEU A 69 3.73 5.38 -3.07
C LEU A 69 4.59 4.12 -3.01
N GLN A 70 5.59 4.17 -2.13
CA GLN A 70 6.37 3.03 -1.71
C GLN A 70 6.32 2.93 -0.19
N LEU A 71 5.91 1.77 0.33
CA LEU A 71 5.93 1.49 1.77
C LEU A 71 6.76 0.24 2.07
N SER A 72 7.52 0.30 3.16
CA SER A 72 8.23 -0.85 3.71
C SER A 72 8.04 -0.92 5.23
N GLY A 73 7.83 -2.12 5.77
CA GLY A 73 7.77 -2.34 7.22
C GLY A 73 6.64 -1.55 7.89
N ILE A 74 5.38 -1.86 7.54
CA ILE A 74 4.20 -1.15 8.04
C ILE A 74 3.19 -2.14 8.63
N ASP A 75 2.73 -1.97 9.87
CA ASP A 75 1.74 -2.93 10.40
C ASP A 75 0.39 -2.80 9.68
N ARG A 76 -0.07 -1.55 9.43
CA ARG A 76 -1.45 -1.30 8.97
C ARG A 76 -1.57 -0.18 7.97
N VAL A 77 -2.03 -0.53 6.78
CA VAL A 77 -2.43 0.40 5.70
C VAL A 77 -3.95 0.35 5.52
N ARG A 78 -4.61 1.52 5.54
CA ARG A 78 -6.08 1.61 5.38
C ARG A 78 -6.52 2.78 4.52
N LYS A 79 -7.40 2.50 3.54
CA LYS A 79 -8.09 3.48 2.68
C LYS A 79 -7.10 4.35 1.93
N THR A 80 -6.74 3.93 0.73
CA THR A 80 -5.79 4.63 -0.11
C THR A 80 -6.25 4.55 -1.56
N GLU A 81 -6.22 5.68 -2.26
CA GLU A 81 -6.53 5.81 -3.68
C GLU A 81 -5.27 6.27 -4.41
N TYR A 82 -4.88 5.54 -5.46
CA TYR A 82 -3.61 5.81 -6.14
C TYR A 82 -3.49 5.26 -7.55
N LYS A 83 -2.51 5.77 -8.31
CA LYS A 83 -2.17 5.19 -9.62
C LYS A 83 -1.27 3.97 -9.48
N LEU A 84 -0.21 4.09 -8.68
CA LEU A 84 0.82 3.06 -8.51
C LEU A 84 1.18 2.94 -7.01
N LEU A 85 1.26 1.72 -6.51
CA LEU A 85 1.73 1.42 -5.16
C LEU A 85 2.65 0.21 -5.18
N GLN A 86 3.70 0.29 -4.36
CA GLN A 86 4.55 -0.83 -4.02
C GLN A 86 4.59 -0.97 -2.50
N LEU A 87 4.25 -2.16 -2.00
CA LEU A 87 4.37 -2.46 -0.58
C LEU A 87 5.26 -3.68 -0.35
N SER A 88 6.07 -3.62 0.71
CA SER A 88 6.84 -4.75 1.21
C SER A 88 6.77 -4.85 2.73
N GLY A 89 6.64 -6.05 3.29
CA GLY A 89 6.67 -6.28 4.73
C GLY A 89 5.54 -5.56 5.46
N ILE A 90 4.30 -5.92 5.16
CA ILE A 90 3.10 -5.28 5.74
C ILE A 90 2.19 -6.33 6.37
N ASP A 91 1.78 -6.19 7.63
CA ASP A 91 0.86 -7.19 8.20
C ASP A 91 -0.53 -7.10 7.57
N ARG A 92 -1.05 -5.87 7.37
CA ARG A 92 -2.47 -5.67 7.01
C ARG A 92 -2.70 -4.52 6.04
N VAL A 93 -3.23 -4.88 4.87
CA VAL A 93 -3.75 -3.94 3.86
C VAL A 93 -5.26 -4.04 3.77
N ARG A 94 -5.97 -2.90 3.83
CA ARG A 94 -7.44 -2.84 3.75
C ARG A 94 -7.95 -1.69 2.87
N LYS A 95 -8.88 -2.02 1.97
CA LYS A 95 -9.65 -1.07 1.15
C LYS A 95 -8.75 -0.15 0.33
N THR A 96 -8.40 -0.59 -0.87
CA THR A 96 -7.55 0.16 -1.78
C THR A 96 -8.12 0.09 -3.19
N GLU A 97 -8.18 1.23 -3.85
CA GLU A 97 -8.59 1.37 -5.25
C GLU A 97 -7.43 1.93 -6.05
N TYR A 98 -7.06 1.26 -7.15
CA TYR A 98 -5.87 1.65 -7.91
C TYR A 98 -5.77 1.11 -9.32
N LYS A 99 -4.82 1.64 -10.10
CA LYS A 99 -4.49 1.09 -11.42
C LYS A 99 -3.53 -0.09 -11.31
N LEU A 100 -2.39 0.07 -10.64
CA LEU A 100 -1.38 -0.98 -10.46
C LEU A 100 -0.93 -1.08 -8.99
N LEU A 101 -0.79 -2.32 -8.51
CA LEU A 101 -0.19 -2.60 -7.21
C LEU A 101 0.78 -3.77 -7.34
N GLN A 102 1.87 -3.68 -6.58
CA GLN A 102 2.77 -4.77 -6.30
C GLN A 102 2.89 -4.93 -4.78
N LEU A 103 2.65 -6.14 -4.29
CA LEU A 103 2.85 -6.50 -2.89
C LEU A 103 3.82 -7.66 -2.75
N SER A 104 4.68 -7.57 -1.73
CA SER A 104 5.56 -8.66 -1.33
C SER A 104 5.59 -8.81 0.20
N GLY A 105 5.48 -10.03 0.72
CA GLY A 105 5.58 -10.29 2.17
C GLY A 105 4.48 -9.60 2.97
N ILE A 106 3.22 -10.02 2.76
CA ILE A 106 2.05 -9.42 3.42
C ILE A 106 1.20 -10.52 4.07
N ASP A 107 0.87 -10.40 5.35
CA ASP A 107 0.02 -11.44 5.98
C ASP A 107 -1.42 -11.38 5.42
N ARG A 108 -1.99 -10.18 5.28
CA ARG A 108 -3.43 -10.02 5.02
C ARG A 108 -3.78 -8.86 4.09
N VAL A 109 -4.36 -9.21 2.94
CA VAL A 109 -4.97 -8.28 1.98
C VAL A 109 -6.49 -8.44 1.98
N ARG A 110 -7.23 -7.33 2.08
CA ARG A 110 -8.70 -7.34 2.07
C ARG A 110 -9.30 -6.22 1.24
N LYS A 111 -10.29 -6.57 0.40
CA LYS A 111 -11.16 -5.63 -0.34
C LYS A 111 -10.35 -4.69 -1.21
N THR A 112 -10.04 -5.15 -2.41
CA THR A 112 -9.20 -4.41 -3.35
C THR A 112 -9.85 -4.48 -4.73
N GLU A 113 -9.93 -3.35 -5.43
CA GLU A 113 -10.45 -3.23 -6.80
C GLU A 113 -9.37 -2.57 -7.66
N TYR A 114 -9.03 -3.19 -8.80
CA TYR A 114 -7.92 -2.70 -9.61
C TYR A 114 -7.83 -3.26 -11.03
N LYS A 115 -6.94 -2.65 -11.84
CA LYS A 115 -6.63 -3.15 -13.18
C LYS A 115 -5.62 -4.30 -13.14
N LEU A 116 -4.42 -4.09 -12.59
CA LEU A 116 -3.39 -5.13 -12.47
C LEU A 116 -2.90 -5.25 -11.01
N LEU A 117 -2.73 -6.50 -10.51
CA LEU A 117 -2.01 -6.78 -9.27
C LEU A 117 -1.03 -7.92 -9.44
N GLN A 118 0.12 -7.73 -8.81
CA GLN A 118 1.11 -8.75 -8.55
C GLN A 118 1.26 -8.95 -7.05
N LEU A 119 1.12 -10.20 -6.60
CA LEU A 119 1.31 -10.62 -5.22
C LEU A 119 2.38 -11.70 -5.13
N SER A 120 3.31 -11.51 -4.19
CA SER A 120 4.31 -12.53 -3.83
C SER A 120 4.37 -12.71 -2.32
N GLY A 121 4.39 -13.96 -1.83
CA GLY A 121 4.58 -14.26 -0.41
C GLY A 121 3.47 -13.65 0.47
N ILE A 122 2.24 -14.09 0.29
CA ILE A 122 1.07 -13.54 0.99
C ILE A 122 0.29 -14.66 1.69
N ASP A 123 0.02 -14.56 2.99
CA ASP A 123 -0.74 -15.63 3.65
C ASP A 123 -2.22 -15.61 3.22
N ARG A 124 -2.86 -14.44 3.16
CA ARG A 124 -4.32 -14.35 2.99
C ARG A 124 -4.79 -13.20 2.11
N VAL A 125 -5.46 -13.55 1.01
CA VAL A 125 -6.15 -12.62 0.11
C VAL A 125 -7.66 -12.84 0.15
N ARG A 126 -8.44 -11.75 0.30
CA ARG A 126 -9.92 -11.83 0.38
C ARG A 126 -10.65 -10.72 -0.37
N LYS A 127 -11.68 -11.11 -1.15
CA LYS A 127 -12.68 -10.23 -1.81
C LYS A 127 -12.06 -9.22 -2.77
N THR A 128 -11.95 -9.60 -4.02
CA THR A 128 -10.95 -9.02 -4.89
C THR A 128 -11.42 -9.12 -6.36
N GLU A 129 -11.64 -7.99 -7.06
CA GLU A 129 -12.21 -7.91 -8.43
C GLU A 129 -11.31 -7.19 -9.46
N TYR A 130 -10.86 -7.88 -10.54
CA TYR A 130 -9.73 -7.45 -11.39
C TYR A 130 -9.83 -7.70 -12.89
N LYS A 131 -8.95 -7.03 -13.63
CA LYS A 131 -8.64 -7.45 -15.01
C LYS A 131 -7.53 -8.50 -15.05
N LEU A 132 -6.38 -8.23 -14.42
CA LEU A 132 -5.23 -9.12 -14.42
C LEU A 132 -4.74 -9.36 -12.99
N LEU A 133 -4.51 -10.63 -12.65
CA LEU A 133 -3.99 -11.03 -11.35
C LEU A 133 -2.85 -12.03 -11.54
N GLN A 134 -1.71 -11.76 -10.91
CA GLN A 134 -0.58 -12.68 -10.81
C GLN A 134 -0.29 -12.94 -9.34
N LEU A 135 -0.29 -14.20 -8.96
CA LEU A 135 -0.06 -14.66 -7.59
C LEU A 135 1.09 -15.67 -7.56
N THR A 136 2.03 -15.46 -6.65
CA THR A 136 3.14 -16.39 -6.39
C THR A 136 3.31 -16.60 -4.89
N GLY A 137 3.34 -17.85 -4.42
CA GLY A 137 3.57 -18.17 -3.01
C GLY A 137 2.48 -17.60 -2.09
N ILE A 138 1.23 -18.06 -2.26
CA ILE A 138 0.08 -17.58 -1.47
C ILE A 138 -0.57 -18.74 -0.74
N ASP A 139 -0.78 -18.62 0.58
CA ASP A 139 -1.42 -19.73 1.31
C ASP A 139 -2.92 -19.81 1.01
N ARG A 140 -3.64 -18.68 1.07
CA ARG A 140 -5.11 -18.69 0.95
C ARG A 140 -5.68 -17.55 0.15
N VAL A 141 -6.42 -17.90 -0.90
CA VAL A 141 -7.19 -16.99 -1.76
C VAL A 141 -8.68 -17.26 -1.63
N ARG A 142 -9.50 -16.21 -1.40
CA ARG A 142 -10.95 -16.35 -1.26
C ARG A 142 -11.75 -15.26 -1.97
N LYS A 143 -12.75 -15.67 -2.75
CA LYS A 143 -13.72 -14.81 -3.46
C LYS A 143 -13.03 -13.81 -4.37
N THR A 144 -12.69 -14.26 -5.58
CA THR A 144 -12.03 -13.40 -6.55
C THR A 144 -12.73 -13.48 -7.91
N GLU A 145 -12.89 -12.34 -8.56
CA GLU A 145 -13.43 -12.21 -9.91
C GLU A 145 -12.34 -11.59 -10.78
N TYR A 146 -12.00 -12.22 -11.91
CA TYR A 146 -10.90 -11.75 -12.75
C TYR A 146 -11.06 -12.11 -14.22
N LYS A 147 -10.47 -11.32 -15.13
CA LYS A 147 -10.41 -11.71 -16.55
C LYS A 147 -9.28 -12.70 -16.80
N LEU A 148 -8.09 -12.42 -16.30
CA LEU A 148 -6.90 -13.29 -16.40
C LEU A 148 -6.29 -13.53 -15.03
N LEU A 149 -5.97 -14.79 -14.74
CA LEU A 149 -5.18 -15.18 -13.56
C LEU A 149 -4.01 -16.07 -13.93
N GLN A 150 -2.87 -15.74 -13.34
CA GLN A 150 -1.68 -16.57 -13.26
C GLN A 150 -1.42 -16.93 -11.81
N LEU A 151 -1.31 -18.22 -11.52
CA LEU A 151 -1.00 -18.75 -10.19
C LEU A 151 0.33 -19.50 -10.22
N SER A 152 1.06 -19.45 -9.10
CA SER A 152 2.17 -20.37 -8.84
C SER A 152 2.33 -20.51 -7.33
N GLY A 153 2.49 -21.74 -6.82
CA GLY A 153 2.67 -21.99 -5.38
C GLY A 153 1.51 -21.50 -4.52
N ILE A 154 0.30 -22.00 -4.77
CA ILE A 154 -0.91 -21.65 -3.99
C ILE A 154 -1.40 -22.86 -3.22
N ASP A 155 -1.54 -22.76 -1.89
CA ASP A 155 -2.06 -23.86 -1.07
C ASP A 155 -3.59 -24.01 -1.21
N ARG A 156 -4.36 -22.92 -1.06
CA ARG A 156 -5.84 -23.00 -1.11
C ARG A 156 -6.51 -21.87 -1.87
N VAL A 157 -7.42 -22.24 -2.78
CA VAL A 157 -8.30 -21.31 -3.51
C VAL A 157 -9.76 -21.64 -3.23
N ARG A 158 -10.59 -20.63 -2.93
CA ARG A 158 -12.04 -20.82 -2.71
C ARG A 158 -12.88 -19.75 -3.39
N LYS A 159 -13.76 -20.20 -4.29
CA LYS A 159 -14.73 -19.39 -5.07
C LYS A 159 -14.04 -18.36 -5.94
N THR A 160 -13.82 -18.73 -7.20
CA THR A 160 -13.14 -17.92 -8.20
C THR A 160 -13.91 -17.98 -9.49
N GLU A 161 -14.19 -16.82 -10.06
CA GLU A 161 -14.81 -16.69 -11.39
C GLU A 161 -13.80 -16.07 -12.33
N TYR A 162 -13.65 -16.69 -13.50
CA TYR A 162 -12.61 -16.31 -14.44
C TYR A 162 -12.91 -16.60 -15.88
N LYS A 163 -12.35 -15.75 -16.75
CA LYS A 163 -12.39 -15.99 -18.19
C LYS A 163 -11.21 -16.85 -18.65
N LEU A 164 -10.01 -16.63 -18.10
CA LEU A 164 -8.82 -17.41 -18.41
C LEU A 164 -7.96 -17.64 -17.16
N LEU A 165 -7.49 -18.88 -16.99
CA LEU A 165 -6.63 -19.32 -15.89
C LEU A 165 -5.38 -19.98 -16.44
N GLN A 166 -4.24 -19.57 -15.91
CA GLN A 166 -2.93 -20.20 -16.10
C GLN A 166 -2.36 -20.58 -14.73
N LEU A 167 -1.86 -21.80 -14.62
CA LEU A 167 -1.25 -22.39 -13.42
C LEU A 167 0.26 -22.53 -13.58
#